data_AF-A0A2V2YTI3-F1
#
_entry.id   AF-A0A2V2YTI3-F1
#
_cell.length_a   1.000
_cell.length_b   1.000
_cell.length_c   1.000
_cell.angle_alpha   90.00
_cell.angle_beta   90.00
_cell.angle_gamma   90.00
#
_symmetry.space_group_name_H-M   'P 1'
#
loop_
_entity.id
_entity.type
_entity.pdbx_description
1 polymer ?
#
loop_
_entity_poly.entity_id
_entity_poly.type
_entity_poly.pdbx_seq_one_letter_code
_entity_poly.pdbx_strand_id
1 'polypeptide(L)'
;MDGRNWTLFLQPYEQTVEELKVKFKTMRAELKMREAYAPIEFVTGRVKKISSVLEKAKRLNVAPDQLEQGIEDIAGIRIMCQFVDDIHRVASLIRSRHDLALVYEKDYITNYKDSGYRSYHMIIEYPVQTALGLKKVLAEIQIRTLAMNFWATIEHSLNYKYKESLPDEVKERLKKAAEAASLLDTEMSSIRQEIIDAQRDFEENSNVVSRVLTGIQHLYFYNRFREAAQFQLKFNELWEHEDVFGLKQLSDDIEQAIVRAKRGN
;
A
#
# COMPACT_ATOMS: atom_id res chain seq x y z
N MET A 1 12.19 4.15 -37.12
CA MET A 1 11.49 4.41 -35.85
C MET A 1 10.26 3.55 -35.83
N ASP A 2 9.98 2.91 -34.70
CA ASP A 2 8.82 2.02 -34.56
C ASP A 2 7.52 2.81 -34.75
N GLY A 3 6.82 2.57 -35.86
CA GLY A 3 5.60 3.27 -36.26
C GLY A 3 4.34 2.81 -35.53
N ARG A 4 4.47 2.05 -34.43
CA ARG A 4 3.33 1.53 -33.68
C ARG A 4 2.47 2.63 -33.09
N ASN A 5 1.19 2.33 -32.95
CA ASN A 5 0.29 3.11 -32.12
C ASN A 5 0.58 2.82 -30.64
N TRP A 6 1.38 3.68 -30.01
CA TRP A 6 1.79 3.52 -28.61
C TRP A 6 0.64 3.54 -27.62
N THR A 7 -0.42 4.30 -27.90
CA THR A 7 -1.62 4.33 -27.05
C THR A 7 -2.27 2.95 -27.01
N LEU A 8 -2.47 2.32 -28.17
CA LEU A 8 -3.03 0.96 -28.24
C LEU A 8 -2.08 -0.09 -27.65
N PHE A 9 -0.77 0.06 -27.87
CA PHE A 9 0.23 -0.84 -27.31
C PHE A 9 0.26 -0.81 -25.76
N LEU A 10 0.13 0.37 -25.16
CA LEU A 10 0.20 0.56 -23.71
C LEU A 10 -1.12 0.30 -22.99
N GLN A 11 -2.26 0.34 -23.69
CA GLN A 11 -3.60 0.16 -23.09
C GLN A 11 -3.72 -1.08 -22.19
N PRO A 12 -3.23 -2.29 -22.58
CA PRO A 12 -3.31 -3.46 -21.69
C PRO A 12 -2.51 -3.31 -20.40
N TYR A 13 -1.41 -2.55 -20.43
CA TYR A 13 -0.59 -2.25 -19.25
C TYR A 13 -1.25 -1.21 -18.35
N GLU A 14 -1.94 -0.21 -18.92
CA GLU A 14 -2.73 0.77 -18.15
C GLU A 14 -3.85 0.07 -17.39
N GLN A 15 -4.59 -0.81 -18.06
CA GLN A 15 -5.62 -1.63 -17.44
C GLN A 15 -5.05 -2.52 -16.33
N THR A 16 -3.93 -3.21 -16.60
CA THR A 16 -3.24 -4.05 -15.61
C THR A 16 -2.85 -3.27 -14.36
N VAL A 17 -2.33 -2.05 -14.51
CA VAL A 17 -1.96 -1.20 -13.38
C VAL A 17 -3.18 -0.85 -12.52
N GLU A 18 -4.30 -0.47 -13.12
CA GLU A 18 -5.51 -0.13 -12.35
C GLU A 18 -6.11 -1.35 -11.64
N GLU A 19 -6.18 -2.50 -12.31
CA GLU A 19 -6.68 -3.74 -11.70
C GLU A 19 -5.82 -4.18 -10.52
N LEU A 20 -4.50 -4.21 -10.68
CA LEU A 20 -3.56 -4.57 -9.60
C LEU A 20 -3.62 -3.57 -8.44
N LYS A 21 -3.72 -2.26 -8.74
CA LYS A 21 -3.90 -1.23 -7.69
C LYS A 21 -5.13 -1.50 -6.85
N VAL A 22 -6.28 -1.78 -7.48
CA VAL A 22 -7.52 -2.07 -6.75
C VAL A 22 -7.36 -3.34 -5.92
N LYS A 23 -6.85 -4.43 -6.50
CA LYS A 23 -6.66 -5.71 -5.80
C LYS A 23 -5.79 -5.55 -4.54
N PHE A 24 -4.65 -4.88 -4.64
CA PHE A 24 -3.75 -4.71 -3.49
C PHE A 24 -4.28 -3.69 -2.47
N LYS A 25 -5.03 -2.66 -2.90
CA LYS A 25 -5.76 -1.77 -1.98
C LYS A 25 -6.84 -2.51 -1.21
N THR A 26 -7.59 -3.38 -1.87
CA THR A 26 -8.60 -4.22 -1.20
C THR A 26 -7.95 -5.22 -0.25
N MET A 27 -6.80 -5.80 -0.63
CA MET A 27 -6.02 -6.67 0.26
C MET A 27 -5.58 -5.94 1.55
N ARG A 28 -5.15 -4.68 1.45
CA ARG A 28 -4.89 -3.84 2.63
C ARG A 28 -6.11 -3.71 3.53
N ALA A 29 -7.27 -3.36 2.96
CA ALA A 29 -8.50 -3.17 3.72
C ALA A 29 -8.94 -4.47 4.42
N GLU A 30 -8.86 -5.60 3.71
CA GLU A 30 -9.18 -6.91 4.25
C GLU A 30 -8.27 -7.31 5.42
N LEU A 31 -6.95 -7.11 5.28
CA LEU A 31 -6.00 -7.40 6.37
C LEU A 31 -6.26 -6.51 7.59
N LYS A 32 -6.52 -5.20 7.36
CA LYS A 32 -6.87 -4.27 8.45
C LYS A 32 -8.12 -4.74 9.20
N MET A 33 -9.14 -5.20 8.50
CA MET A 33 -10.38 -5.69 9.13
C MET A 33 -10.19 -7.00 9.91
N ARG A 34 -9.38 -7.93 9.41
CA ARG A 34 -9.22 -9.27 10.00
C ARG A 34 -8.24 -9.29 11.17
N GLU A 35 -7.19 -8.48 11.12
CA GLU A 35 -6.04 -8.57 12.04
C GLU A 35 -5.79 -7.29 12.83
N ALA A 36 -6.67 -6.29 12.68
CA ALA A 36 -6.49 -4.93 13.19
C ALA A 36 -5.12 -4.32 12.80
N TYR A 37 -4.50 -4.82 11.74
CA TYR A 37 -3.20 -4.42 11.26
C TYR A 37 -3.07 -4.76 9.77
N ALA A 38 -2.50 -3.84 8.99
CA ALA A 38 -2.23 -4.08 7.58
C ALA A 38 -0.75 -3.86 7.28
N PRO A 39 -0.03 -4.86 6.74
CA PRO A 39 1.38 -4.70 6.35
C PRO A 39 1.57 -3.74 5.16
N ILE A 40 0.48 -3.32 4.51
CA ILE A 40 0.49 -2.35 3.41
C ILE A 40 -0.01 -1.01 3.92
N GLU A 41 0.82 0.02 3.77
CA GLU A 41 0.48 1.41 4.06
C GLU A 41 -0.21 2.07 2.86
N PHE A 42 0.31 1.91 1.64
CA PHE A 42 -0.44 2.30 0.45
C PHE A 42 0.11 1.66 -0.82
N VAL A 43 -0.70 1.68 -1.88
CA VAL A 43 -0.36 1.14 -3.19
C VAL A 43 -0.42 2.25 -4.22
N THR A 44 0.66 2.40 -4.98
CA THR A 44 0.72 3.24 -6.17
C THR A 44 1.05 2.38 -7.39
N GLY A 45 0.79 2.91 -8.58
CA GLY A 45 1.11 2.22 -9.81
C GLY A 45 1.19 3.20 -10.96
N ARG A 46 1.94 2.85 -11.99
CA ARG A 46 2.08 3.65 -13.22
C ARG A 46 2.48 2.77 -14.39
N VAL A 47 2.15 3.24 -15.59
CA VAL A 47 2.75 2.75 -16.82
C VAL A 47 4.02 3.56 -17.11
N LYS A 48 5.07 2.88 -17.56
CA LYS A 48 6.34 3.49 -17.93
C LYS A 48 6.14 4.41 -19.15
N LYS A 49 6.76 5.60 -19.11
CA LYS A 49 6.72 6.53 -20.24
C LYS A 49 7.39 5.90 -21.48
N ILE A 50 6.85 6.18 -22.66
CA ILE A 50 7.36 5.67 -23.96
C ILE A 50 8.86 5.93 -24.11
N SER A 51 9.33 7.15 -23.81
CA SER A 51 10.76 7.49 -23.87
C SER A 51 11.60 6.57 -22.99
N SER A 52 11.17 6.31 -21.75
CA SER A 52 11.88 5.42 -20.83
C SER A 52 11.79 3.94 -21.22
N VAL A 53 10.73 3.51 -21.92
CA VAL A 53 10.65 2.16 -22.51
C VAL A 53 11.70 2.02 -23.61
N LEU A 54 11.76 2.98 -24.53
CA LEU A 54 12.72 2.99 -25.64
C LEU A 54 14.18 3.08 -25.16
N GLU A 55 14.46 3.95 -24.18
CA GLU A 55 15.79 4.04 -23.57
C GLU A 55 16.22 2.73 -22.91
N LYS A 56 15.31 2.08 -22.18
CA LYS A 56 15.58 0.79 -21.54
C LYS A 56 15.77 -0.32 -22.57
N ALA A 57 14.96 -0.35 -23.63
CA ALA A 57 15.10 -1.30 -24.73
C ALA A 57 16.44 -1.16 -25.44
N LYS A 58 16.87 0.07 -25.73
CA LYS A 58 18.19 0.35 -26.30
C LYS A 58 19.31 -0.13 -25.37
N ARG A 59 19.22 0.14 -24.06
CA ARG A 59 20.24 -0.28 -23.08
C ARG A 59 20.33 -1.80 -22.95
N LEU A 60 19.20 -2.50 -23.05
CA LEU A 60 19.11 -3.95 -22.93
C LEU A 60 19.24 -4.69 -24.28
N ASN A 61 19.48 -3.95 -25.38
CA ASN A 61 19.49 -4.49 -26.75
C ASN A 61 18.24 -5.30 -27.11
N VAL A 62 17.07 -4.85 -26.63
CA VAL A 62 15.77 -5.48 -26.93
C VAL A 62 15.27 -4.95 -28.27
N ALA A 63 14.92 -5.87 -29.18
CA ALA A 63 14.37 -5.52 -30.47
C ALA A 63 12.96 -4.89 -30.33
N PRO A 64 12.55 -3.94 -31.17
CA PRO A 64 11.27 -3.25 -31.03
C PRO A 64 10.04 -4.18 -31.01
N ASP A 65 10.07 -5.26 -31.79
CA ASP A 65 9.05 -6.30 -31.85
C ASP A 65 8.98 -7.18 -30.58
N GLN A 66 10.04 -7.18 -29.76
CA GLN A 66 10.17 -7.98 -28.53
C GLN A 66 9.95 -7.17 -27.24
N LEU A 67 9.43 -5.94 -27.34
CA LEU A 67 9.27 -5.05 -26.18
C LEU A 67 8.39 -5.65 -25.08
N GLU A 68 7.37 -6.45 -25.43
CA GLU A 68 6.45 -7.05 -24.46
C GLU A 68 7.14 -8.10 -23.56
N GLN A 69 8.13 -8.83 -24.10
CA GLN A 69 8.87 -9.84 -23.34
C GLN A 69 10.18 -9.27 -22.77
N GLY A 70 10.79 -8.30 -23.45
CA GLY A 70 12.10 -7.76 -23.07
C GLY A 70 12.07 -6.64 -22.04
N ILE A 71 10.92 -5.99 -21.83
CA ILE A 71 10.75 -4.90 -20.84
C ILE A 71 9.71 -5.29 -19.80
N GLU A 72 10.19 -5.75 -18.66
CA GLU A 72 9.35 -6.32 -17.59
C GLU A 72 8.61 -5.26 -16.75
N ASP A 73 9.07 -4.00 -16.77
CA ASP A 73 8.57 -2.90 -15.95
C ASP A 73 7.76 -1.86 -16.75
N ILE A 74 7.10 -2.28 -17.84
CA ILE A 74 6.14 -1.42 -18.55
C ILE A 74 4.97 -1.10 -17.63
N ALA A 75 4.37 -2.11 -17.00
CA ALA A 75 3.44 -1.94 -15.88
C ALA A 75 4.23 -2.03 -14.56
N GLY A 76 4.18 -0.96 -13.75
CA GLY A 76 4.86 -0.90 -12.47
C GLY A 76 3.88 -0.67 -11.33
N ILE A 77 3.89 -1.55 -10.34
CA ILE A 77 3.18 -1.41 -9.07
C ILE A 77 4.19 -1.17 -7.95
N ARG A 78 3.82 -0.34 -7.00
CA ARG A 78 4.63 -0.05 -5.82
C ARG A 78 3.77 -0.15 -4.56
N ILE A 79 4.14 -1.08 -3.69
CA ILE A 79 3.45 -1.38 -2.42
C ILE A 79 4.32 -0.93 -1.26
N MET A 80 3.87 0.10 -0.55
CA MET A 80 4.61 0.67 0.58
C MET A 80 4.20 -0.01 1.87
N CYS A 81 5.20 -0.46 2.62
CA CYS A 81 5.09 -1.10 3.92
C CYS A 81 5.61 -0.16 5.00
N GLN A 82 5.15 -0.35 6.23
CA GLN A 82 5.66 0.40 7.37
C GLN A 82 7.01 -0.17 7.83
N PHE A 83 7.14 -1.49 7.89
CA PHE A 83 8.35 -2.17 8.35
C PHE A 83 8.98 -3.06 7.29
N VAL A 84 10.24 -3.46 7.50
CA VAL A 84 10.97 -4.35 6.59
C VAL A 84 10.35 -5.76 6.59
N ASP A 85 9.96 -6.27 7.76
CA ASP A 85 9.34 -7.60 7.90
C ASP A 85 8.04 -7.74 7.09
N ASP A 86 7.28 -6.64 6.98
CA ASP A 86 6.03 -6.59 6.21
C ASP A 86 6.28 -6.83 4.72
N ILE A 87 7.46 -6.50 4.22
CA ILE A 87 7.81 -6.69 2.81
C ILE A 87 7.77 -8.18 2.47
N HIS A 88 8.40 -9.03 3.29
CA HIS A 88 8.40 -10.47 3.08
C HIS A 88 7.00 -11.07 3.25
N ARG A 89 6.22 -10.54 4.19
CA ARG A 89 4.82 -10.94 4.40
C ARG A 89 3.97 -10.63 3.17
N VAL A 90 4.04 -9.41 2.65
CA VAL A 90 3.32 -9.00 1.42
C VAL A 90 3.78 -9.82 0.23
N ALA A 91 5.09 -10.05 0.07
CA ALA A 91 5.61 -10.91 -0.99
C ALA A 91 5.00 -12.32 -0.91
N SER A 92 4.92 -12.91 0.28
CA SER A 92 4.28 -14.22 0.47
C SER A 92 2.80 -14.22 0.09
N LEU A 93 2.06 -13.17 0.44
CA LEU A 93 0.65 -13.03 0.06
C LEU A 93 0.47 -12.87 -1.44
N ILE A 94 1.43 -12.25 -2.14
CA ILE A 94 1.41 -12.14 -3.60
C ILE A 94 1.72 -13.49 -4.25
N ARG A 95 2.68 -14.26 -3.70
CA ARG A 95 3.03 -15.60 -4.20
C ARG A 95 1.88 -16.59 -4.13
N SER A 96 1.02 -16.48 -3.11
CA SER A 96 -0.12 -17.40 -2.94
C SER A 96 -1.32 -17.08 -3.82
N ARG A 97 -1.26 -16.02 -4.64
CA ARG A 97 -2.38 -15.62 -5.51
C ARG A 97 -2.50 -16.54 -6.73
N HIS A 98 -3.73 -16.69 -7.20
CA HIS A 98 -4.06 -17.49 -8.40
C HIS A 98 -4.44 -16.65 -9.62
N ASP A 99 -4.59 -15.33 -9.45
CA ASP A 99 -4.94 -14.41 -10.54
C ASP A 99 -3.71 -13.81 -11.25
N LEU A 100 -2.51 -14.26 -10.89
CA LEU A 100 -1.22 -13.89 -11.49
C LEU A 100 -0.25 -15.06 -11.35
N ALA A 101 0.82 -15.05 -12.16
CA ALA A 101 1.92 -16.00 -12.04
C ALA A 101 3.21 -15.26 -11.69
N LEU A 102 3.94 -15.73 -10.68
CA LEU A 102 5.29 -15.23 -10.41
C LEU A 102 6.25 -15.75 -11.47
N VAL A 103 6.97 -14.84 -12.14
CA VAL A 103 8.04 -15.20 -13.08
C VAL A 103 9.34 -15.40 -12.32
N TYR A 104 9.77 -14.38 -11.56
CA TYR A 104 10.90 -14.46 -10.64
C TYR A 104 10.89 -13.27 -9.66
N GLU A 105 11.74 -13.33 -8.64
CA GLU A 105 11.92 -12.26 -7.64
C GLU A 105 13.40 -11.88 -7.46
N LYS A 106 13.64 -10.62 -7.06
CA LYS A 106 14.96 -10.07 -6.76
C LYS A 106 14.90 -9.38 -5.40
N ASP A 107 15.65 -9.92 -4.44
CA ASP A 107 15.74 -9.38 -3.09
C ASP A 107 16.97 -8.46 -2.96
N TYR A 108 16.74 -7.14 -3.09
CA TYR A 108 17.76 -6.12 -2.84
C TYR A 108 17.70 -5.59 -1.40
N ILE A 109 16.93 -6.21 -0.49
CA ILE A 109 16.97 -5.89 0.94
C ILE A 109 18.16 -6.62 1.56
N THR A 110 18.22 -7.94 1.36
CA THR A 110 19.33 -8.78 1.83
C THR A 110 20.59 -8.62 0.98
N ASN A 111 20.43 -8.51 -0.35
CA ASN A 111 21.52 -8.34 -1.31
C ASN A 111 21.50 -6.93 -1.92
N TYR A 112 21.61 -5.91 -1.07
CA TYR A 112 21.57 -4.52 -1.50
C TYR A 112 22.78 -4.15 -2.37
N LYS A 113 22.61 -3.15 -3.25
CA LYS A 113 23.68 -2.69 -4.15
C LYS A 113 24.69 -1.82 -3.43
N ASP A 114 25.91 -1.72 -3.96
CA ASP A 114 26.96 -0.82 -3.43
C ASP A 114 26.52 0.65 -3.31
N SER A 115 25.56 1.08 -4.14
CA SER A 115 24.96 2.42 -4.05
C SER A 115 24.13 2.65 -2.79
N GLY A 116 23.82 1.60 -2.02
CA GLY A 116 22.87 1.62 -0.89
C GLY A 116 21.43 1.31 -1.29
N TYR A 117 21.17 0.97 -2.56
CA TYR A 117 19.83 0.70 -3.05
C TYR A 117 19.21 -0.55 -2.42
N ARG A 118 18.01 -0.38 -1.85
CA ARG A 118 17.20 -1.43 -1.21
C ARG A 118 15.77 -1.43 -1.71
N SER A 119 15.25 -2.61 -2.01
CA SER A 119 13.89 -2.83 -2.52
C SER A 119 13.65 -4.33 -2.68
N TYR A 120 12.40 -4.78 -2.66
CA TYR A 120 12.02 -6.13 -3.05
C TYR A 120 11.26 -6.10 -4.37
N HIS A 121 11.69 -6.85 -5.38
CA HIS A 121 11.11 -6.81 -6.72
C HIS A 121 10.53 -8.18 -7.07
N MET A 122 9.28 -8.19 -7.52
CA MET A 122 8.62 -9.39 -8.04
C MET A 122 8.18 -9.10 -9.47
N ILE A 123 8.67 -9.89 -10.41
CA ILE A 123 8.21 -9.85 -11.80
C ILE A 123 7.11 -10.89 -11.94
N ILE A 124 5.94 -10.44 -12.38
CA ILE A 124 4.75 -11.28 -12.55
C ILE A 124 4.27 -11.26 -13.99
N GLU A 125 3.61 -12.35 -14.39
CA GLU A 125 2.76 -12.40 -15.57
C GLU A 125 1.30 -12.26 -15.12
N TYR A 126 0.60 -11.26 -15.67
CA TYR A 126 -0.78 -10.96 -15.32
C TYR A 126 -1.72 -11.16 -16.53
N PRO A 127 -2.75 -12.01 -16.42
CA PRO A 127 -3.75 -12.23 -17.46
C PRO A 127 -4.81 -11.11 -17.43
N VAL A 128 -4.68 -10.11 -18.31
CA VAL A 128 -5.64 -9.01 -18.46
C VAL A 128 -6.69 -9.32 -19.54
N GLN A 129 -7.97 -9.12 -19.23
CA GLN A 129 -9.07 -9.31 -20.16
C GLN A 129 -9.36 -8.02 -20.91
N THR A 130 -8.99 -7.96 -22.19
CA THR A 130 -9.21 -6.80 -23.06
C THR A 130 -10.45 -6.99 -23.94
N ALA A 131 -10.90 -5.95 -24.63
CA ALA A 131 -11.99 -6.04 -25.61
C ALA A 131 -11.68 -7.02 -26.78
N LEU A 132 -10.41 -7.32 -27.03
CA LEU A 132 -9.95 -8.24 -28.08
C LEU A 132 -9.68 -9.66 -27.54
N GLY A 133 -9.91 -9.89 -26.26
CA GLY A 133 -9.68 -11.16 -25.58
C GLY A 133 -8.58 -11.08 -24.51
N LEU A 134 -8.20 -12.26 -24.03
CA LEU A 134 -7.20 -12.42 -22.98
C LEU A 134 -5.80 -12.08 -23.50
N LYS A 135 -5.11 -11.16 -22.82
CA LYS A 135 -3.70 -10.86 -23.05
C LYS A 135 -2.91 -11.07 -21.76
N LYS A 136 -1.77 -11.74 -21.85
CA LYS A 136 -0.82 -11.86 -20.74
C LYS A 136 0.21 -10.74 -20.85
N VAL A 137 0.44 -10.02 -19.77
CA VAL A 137 1.44 -8.95 -19.73
C VAL A 137 2.37 -9.10 -18.55
N LEU A 138 3.61 -8.64 -18.70
CA LEU A 138 4.54 -8.55 -17.59
C LEU A 138 4.29 -7.28 -16.76
N ALA A 139 4.38 -7.43 -15.44
CA ALA A 139 4.36 -6.32 -14.51
C ALA A 139 5.42 -6.49 -13.44
N GLU A 140 6.04 -5.38 -13.03
CA GLU A 140 6.96 -5.32 -11.91
C GLU A 140 6.22 -4.81 -10.67
N ILE A 141 6.26 -5.58 -9.57
CA ILE A 141 5.82 -5.16 -8.25
C ILE A 141 7.06 -4.85 -7.40
N GLN A 142 7.19 -3.61 -6.97
CA GLN A 142 8.21 -3.15 -6.02
C GLN A 142 7.59 -3.00 -4.63
N ILE A 143 8.15 -3.68 -3.64
CA ILE A 143 7.73 -3.60 -2.24
C ILE A 143 8.85 -2.94 -1.44
N ARG A 144 8.53 -1.87 -0.70
CA ARG A 144 9.52 -1.04 0.02
C ARG A 144 8.95 -0.48 1.31
N THR A 145 9.83 -0.10 2.23
CA THR A 145 9.49 0.85 3.30
C THR A 145 9.36 2.27 2.76
N LEU A 146 8.80 3.17 3.56
CA LEU A 146 8.74 4.60 3.25
C LEU A 146 10.15 5.20 3.09
N ALA A 147 11.09 4.81 3.96
CA ALA A 147 12.48 5.30 3.92
C ALA A 147 13.21 4.84 2.65
N MET A 148 13.10 3.56 2.30
CA MET A 148 13.63 3.01 1.05
C MET A 148 13.05 3.72 -0.18
N ASN A 149 11.74 3.97 -0.19
CA ASN A 149 11.09 4.65 -1.31
C ASN A 149 11.54 6.11 -1.46
N PHE A 150 11.68 6.83 -0.34
CA PHE A 150 12.17 8.20 -0.34
C PHE A 150 13.58 8.25 -0.96
N TRP A 151 14.50 7.44 -0.43
CA TRP A 151 15.87 7.39 -0.91
C TRP A 151 15.96 7.01 -2.40
N ALA A 152 15.27 5.93 -2.81
CA ALA A 152 15.31 5.44 -4.20
C ALA A 152 14.70 6.43 -5.20
N THR A 153 13.74 7.27 -4.77
CA THR A 153 13.15 8.29 -5.63
C THR A 153 14.13 9.44 -5.88
N ILE A 154 14.88 9.85 -4.86
CA ILE A 154 15.93 10.87 -4.99
C ILE A 154 17.08 10.35 -5.83
N GLU A 155 17.58 9.14 -5.54
CA GLU A 155 18.67 8.51 -6.29
C GLU A 155 18.32 8.40 -7.78
N HIS A 156 17.12 7.92 -8.10
CA HIS A 156 16.68 7.79 -9.49
C HIS A 156 16.60 9.16 -10.19
N SER A 157 16.14 10.19 -9.50
CA SER A 157 16.03 11.56 -10.06
C SER A 157 17.40 12.16 -10.35
N LEU A 158 18.37 11.93 -9.46
CA LEU A 158 19.75 12.38 -9.65
C LEU A 158 20.43 11.60 -10.77
N ASN A 159 20.32 10.27 -10.79
CA ASN A 159 20.85 9.44 -11.87
C ASN A 159 20.23 9.81 -13.23
N TYR A 160 18.94 10.18 -13.28
CA TYR A 160 18.34 10.63 -14.52
C TYR A 160 18.95 11.96 -15.01
N LYS A 161 19.19 12.92 -14.10
CA LYS A 161 19.77 14.22 -14.43
C LYS A 161 21.25 14.13 -14.84
N TYR A 162 22.04 13.39 -14.07
CA TYR A 162 23.49 13.30 -14.24
C TYR A 162 23.94 12.11 -15.08
N LYS A 163 23.00 11.25 -15.50
CA LYS A 163 23.26 9.98 -16.19
C LYS A 163 24.31 9.17 -15.42
N GLU A 164 25.32 8.65 -16.09
CA GLU A 164 26.41 7.87 -15.49
C GLU A 164 27.54 8.75 -14.91
N SER A 165 27.40 10.07 -14.97
CA SER A 165 28.41 11.05 -14.50
C SER A 165 28.01 11.73 -13.19
N LEU A 166 27.51 10.95 -12.22
CA LEU A 166 27.22 11.49 -10.89
C LEU A 166 28.54 11.91 -10.19
N PRO A 167 28.66 13.13 -9.65
CA PRO A 167 29.84 13.54 -8.90
C PRO A 167 30.05 12.64 -7.67
N ASP A 168 31.31 12.31 -7.36
CA ASP A 168 31.62 11.37 -6.27
C ASP A 168 31.17 11.87 -4.89
N GLU A 169 31.21 13.19 -4.67
CA GLU A 169 30.65 13.80 -3.46
C GLU A 169 29.14 13.50 -3.32
N VAL A 170 28.39 13.56 -4.42
CA VAL A 170 26.95 13.28 -4.40
C VAL A 170 26.70 11.79 -4.18
N LYS A 171 27.51 10.90 -4.78
CA LYS A 171 27.42 9.44 -4.55
C LYS A 171 27.65 9.12 -3.07
N GLU A 172 28.65 9.72 -2.45
CA GLU A 172 28.97 9.50 -1.05
C GLU A 172 27.83 10.00 -0.13
N ARG A 173 27.24 11.16 -0.44
CA ARG A 173 26.06 11.67 0.30
C ARG A 173 24.84 10.77 0.14
N LEU A 174 24.61 10.23 -1.06
CA LEU A 174 23.54 9.26 -1.30
C LEU A 174 23.78 7.99 -0.50
N LYS A 175 25.00 7.44 -0.49
CA LYS A 175 25.33 6.25 0.28
C LYS A 175 25.07 6.45 1.78
N LYS A 176 25.55 7.56 2.36
CA LYS A 176 25.28 7.92 3.76
C LYS A 176 23.78 8.05 4.05
N ALA A 177 23.02 8.65 3.14
CA ALA A 177 21.57 8.74 3.28
C ALA A 177 20.89 7.37 3.23
N ALA A 178 21.41 6.43 2.45
CA ALA A 178 20.90 5.05 2.39
C ALA A 178 21.14 4.32 3.73
N GLU A 179 22.33 4.49 4.30
CA GLU A 179 22.69 3.93 5.60
C GLU A 179 21.83 4.53 6.73
N ALA A 180 21.59 5.84 6.72
CA ALA A 180 20.70 6.49 7.68
C ALA A 180 19.25 6.02 7.54
N ALA A 181 18.74 5.87 6.30
CA ALA A 181 17.42 5.31 6.04
C ALA A 181 17.30 3.86 6.54
N SER A 182 18.35 3.05 6.33
CA SER A 182 18.42 1.70 6.88
C SER A 182 18.38 1.70 8.40
N LEU A 183 19.15 2.57 9.05
CA LEU A 183 19.21 2.62 10.50
C LEU A 183 17.83 2.98 11.06
N LEU A 184 17.16 3.97 10.47
CA LEU A 184 15.79 4.32 10.83
C LEU A 184 14.84 3.12 10.72
N ASP A 185 14.86 2.40 9.60
CA ASP A 185 14.01 1.21 9.41
C ASP A 185 14.31 0.12 10.46
N THR A 186 15.58 -0.09 10.82
CA THR A 186 16.01 -1.05 11.85
C THR A 186 15.50 -0.64 13.24
N GLU A 187 15.71 0.62 13.63
CA GLU A 187 15.27 1.13 14.93
C GLU A 187 13.75 1.04 15.07
N MET A 188 12.99 1.46 14.04
CA MET A 188 11.53 1.35 14.05
C MET A 188 11.05 -0.10 14.08
N SER A 189 11.78 -1.03 13.44
CA SER A 189 11.45 -2.45 13.50
C SER A 189 11.67 -3.05 14.90
N SER A 190 12.63 -2.53 15.68
CA SER A 190 12.90 -3.01 17.04
C SER A 190 11.75 -2.74 18.02
N ILE A 191 11.02 -1.65 17.81
CA ILE A 191 9.84 -1.23 18.59
C ILE A 191 8.52 -1.51 17.87
N ARG A 192 8.54 -2.36 16.84
CA ARG A 192 7.38 -2.65 15.98
C ARG A 192 6.15 -3.11 16.78
N GLN A 193 6.33 -4.00 17.74
CA GLN A 193 5.21 -4.56 18.50
C GLN A 193 4.50 -3.46 19.31
N GLU A 194 5.26 -2.59 19.98
CA GLU A 194 4.72 -1.44 20.73
C GLU A 194 3.96 -0.48 19.82
N ILE A 195 4.49 -0.21 18.61
CA ILE A 195 3.81 0.63 17.62
C ILE A 195 2.48 0.00 17.18
N ILE A 196 2.48 -1.30 16.88
CA ILE A 196 1.28 -2.02 16.43
C ILE A 196 0.21 -2.02 17.52
N ASP A 197 0.59 -2.29 18.76
CA ASP A 197 -0.35 -2.32 19.89
C ASP A 197 -0.94 -0.92 20.14
N ALA A 198 -0.11 0.13 20.13
CA ALA A 198 -0.60 1.51 20.24
C ALA A 198 -1.54 1.91 19.08
N GLN A 199 -1.25 1.50 17.85
CA GLN A 199 -2.11 1.75 16.70
C GLN A 199 -3.45 1.02 16.82
N ARG A 200 -3.45 -0.22 17.31
CA ARG A 200 -4.66 -1.02 17.54
C ARG A 200 -5.54 -0.38 18.61
N ASP A 201 -4.96 -0.03 19.74
CA ASP A 201 -5.67 0.63 20.84
C ASP A 201 -6.32 1.94 20.38
N PHE A 202 -5.60 2.74 19.59
CA PHE A 202 -6.14 3.97 19.02
C PHE A 202 -7.32 3.72 18.07
N GLU A 203 -7.19 2.75 17.16
CA GLU A 203 -8.26 2.40 16.22
C GLU A 203 -9.49 1.83 16.94
N GLU A 204 -9.30 0.97 17.94
CA GLU A 204 -10.40 0.47 18.79
C GLU A 204 -11.14 1.61 19.48
N ASN A 205 -10.41 2.54 20.10
CA ASN A 205 -11.00 3.68 20.80
C ASN A 205 -11.78 4.57 19.84
N SER A 206 -11.23 4.85 18.65
CA SER A 206 -11.92 5.61 17.60
C SER A 206 -13.21 4.90 17.12
N ASN A 207 -13.15 3.58 16.94
CA ASN A 207 -14.31 2.78 16.53
C ASN A 207 -15.42 2.79 17.59
N VAL A 208 -15.08 2.72 18.88
CA VAL A 208 -16.06 2.81 19.99
C VAL A 208 -16.77 4.15 19.96
N VAL A 209 -16.03 5.26 19.83
CA VAL A 209 -16.61 6.61 19.71
C VAL A 209 -17.56 6.70 18.53
N SER A 210 -17.14 6.20 17.36
CA SER A 210 -18.00 6.19 16.18
C SER A 210 -19.28 5.35 16.39
N ARG A 211 -19.18 4.17 17.02
CA ARG A 211 -20.34 3.32 17.35
C ARG A 211 -21.32 4.03 18.27
N VAL A 212 -20.83 4.71 19.31
CA VAL A 212 -21.66 5.47 20.25
C VAL A 212 -22.41 6.57 19.50
N LEU A 213 -21.71 7.42 18.74
CA LEU A 213 -22.32 8.55 18.02
C LEU A 213 -23.33 8.08 16.95
N THR A 214 -22.99 7.07 16.16
CA THR A 214 -23.92 6.47 15.18
C THR A 214 -25.12 5.83 15.87
N GLY A 215 -24.91 5.17 17.01
CA GLY A 215 -25.98 4.57 17.78
C GLY A 215 -26.95 5.60 18.35
N ILE A 216 -26.45 6.74 18.86
CA ILE A 216 -27.27 7.88 19.29
C ILE A 216 -28.10 8.42 18.12
N GLN A 217 -27.50 8.58 16.94
CA GLN A 217 -28.22 9.00 15.72
C GLN A 217 -29.34 8.02 15.34
N HIS A 218 -29.10 6.70 15.45
CA HIS A 218 -30.14 5.70 15.22
C HIS A 218 -31.29 5.82 16.22
N LEU A 219 -31.01 6.10 17.51
CA LEU A 219 -32.06 6.31 18.49
C LEU A 219 -32.92 7.54 18.18
N TYR A 220 -32.31 8.63 17.70
CA TYR A 220 -33.07 9.78 17.18
C TYR A 220 -33.97 9.38 16.01
N PHE A 221 -33.47 8.58 15.07
CA PHE A 221 -34.26 8.07 13.94
C PHE A 221 -35.46 7.22 14.39
N TYR A 222 -35.31 6.41 15.45
CA TYR A 222 -36.41 5.65 16.05
C TYR A 222 -37.32 6.48 16.99
N ASN A 223 -37.26 7.81 16.93
CA ASN A 223 -38.03 8.74 17.79
C ASN A 223 -37.78 8.55 19.30
N ARG A 224 -36.64 7.95 19.68
CA ARG A 224 -36.23 7.78 21.09
C ARG A 224 -35.47 9.00 21.60
N PHE A 225 -36.05 10.20 21.41
CA PHE A 225 -35.38 11.48 21.68
C PHE A 225 -34.82 11.60 23.10
N ARG A 226 -35.58 11.15 24.12
CA ARG A 226 -35.15 11.22 25.53
C ARG A 226 -33.96 10.31 25.83
N GLU A 227 -34.01 9.05 25.38
CA GLU A 227 -32.91 8.09 25.55
C GLU A 227 -31.66 8.57 24.79
N ALA A 228 -31.82 9.05 23.55
CA ALA A 228 -30.73 9.60 22.76
C ALA A 228 -30.05 10.80 23.43
N ALA A 229 -30.83 11.74 24.00
CA ALA A 229 -30.29 12.89 24.73
C ALA A 229 -29.53 12.47 26.01
N GLN A 230 -30.03 11.46 26.74
CA GLN A 230 -29.35 10.92 27.92
C GLN A 230 -28.01 10.27 27.55
N PHE A 231 -28.00 9.45 26.49
CA PHE A 231 -26.76 8.84 26.00
C PHE A 231 -25.77 9.89 25.47
N GLN A 232 -26.24 10.97 24.85
CA GLN A 232 -25.38 12.08 24.42
C GLN A 232 -24.70 12.80 25.60
N LEU A 233 -25.45 13.06 26.69
CA LEU A 233 -24.88 13.65 27.90
C LEU A 233 -23.82 12.74 28.52
N LYS A 234 -24.13 11.44 28.66
CA LYS A 234 -23.20 10.44 29.19
C LYS A 234 -21.97 10.29 28.29
N PHE A 235 -22.12 10.36 26.97
CA PHE A 235 -20.99 10.38 26.04
C PHE A 235 -20.08 11.59 26.28
N ASN A 236 -20.64 12.80 26.39
CA ASN A 236 -19.85 14.02 26.61
C ASN A 236 -19.05 13.95 27.92
N GLU A 237 -19.66 13.48 29.01
CA GLU A 237 -18.99 13.30 30.31
C GLU A 237 -17.83 12.30 30.21
N LEU A 238 -18.08 11.13 29.63
CA LEU A 238 -17.05 10.09 29.46
C LEU A 238 -15.92 10.54 28.53
N TRP A 239 -16.25 11.32 27.50
CA TRP A 239 -15.28 11.88 26.56
C TRP A 239 -14.41 12.95 27.21
N GLU A 240 -14.99 13.84 28.03
CA GLU A 240 -14.23 14.86 28.78
C GLU A 240 -13.24 14.25 29.78
N HIS A 241 -13.57 13.09 30.34
CA HIS A 241 -12.72 12.36 31.28
C HIS A 241 -11.77 11.34 30.64
N GLU A 242 -11.75 11.24 29.30
CA GLU A 242 -10.98 10.24 28.56
C GLU A 242 -11.25 8.78 29.03
N ASP A 243 -12.47 8.51 29.54
CA ASP A 243 -12.86 7.20 30.06
C ASP A 243 -13.28 6.23 28.94
N VAL A 244 -12.27 5.60 28.33
CA VAL A 244 -12.44 4.59 27.28
C VAL A 244 -13.30 3.41 27.73
N PHE A 245 -13.16 2.97 28.99
CA PHE A 245 -13.91 1.82 29.49
C PHE A 245 -15.40 2.14 29.62
N GLY A 246 -15.72 3.33 30.16
CA GLY A 246 -17.08 3.83 30.19
C GLY A 246 -17.67 4.01 28.80
N LEU A 247 -16.89 4.46 27.81
CA LEU A 247 -17.34 4.56 26.41
C LEU A 247 -17.66 3.19 25.79
N LYS A 248 -16.87 2.16 26.10
CA LYS A 248 -17.14 0.77 25.68
C LYS A 248 -18.47 0.28 26.27
N GLN A 249 -18.71 0.49 27.56
CA GLN A 249 -19.99 0.15 28.20
C GLN A 249 -21.17 0.93 27.61
N LEU A 250 -20.99 2.23 27.35
CA LEU A 250 -22.01 3.08 26.75
C LEU A 250 -22.40 2.60 25.34
N SER A 251 -21.42 2.14 24.54
CA SER A 251 -21.68 1.54 23.23
C SER A 251 -22.61 0.32 23.34
N ASP A 252 -22.35 -0.58 24.29
CA ASP A 252 -23.16 -1.77 24.50
C ASP A 252 -24.59 -1.43 24.99
N ASP A 253 -24.72 -0.46 25.90
CA ASP A 253 -26.01 0.04 26.38
C ASP A 253 -26.88 0.61 25.24
N ILE A 254 -26.26 1.39 24.35
CA ILE A 254 -26.93 1.99 23.18
C ILE A 254 -27.37 0.91 22.20
N GLU A 255 -26.54 -0.09 21.95
CA GLU A 255 -26.87 -1.20 21.06
C GLU A 255 -28.10 -1.98 21.56
N GLN A 256 -28.18 -2.25 22.87
CA GLN A 256 -29.36 -2.85 23.49
C GLN A 256 -30.60 -1.94 23.40
N ALA A 257 -30.45 -0.62 23.55
CA ALA A 257 -31.54 0.34 23.36
C ALA A 257 -32.08 0.33 21.93
N ILE A 258 -31.21 0.28 20.92
CA ILE A 258 -31.60 0.19 19.50
C ILE A 258 -32.35 -1.11 19.22
N VAL A 259 -31.90 -2.25 19.76
CA VAL A 259 -32.61 -3.54 19.61
C VAL A 259 -34.02 -3.47 20.19
N ARG A 260 -34.19 -2.84 21.37
CA ARG A 260 -35.51 -2.61 21.97
C ARG A 260 -36.38 -1.67 21.14
N ALA A 261 -35.79 -0.63 20.56
CA ALA A 261 -36.51 0.32 19.69
C ALA A 261 -37.02 -0.35 18.41
N LYS A 262 -36.21 -1.23 17.79
CA LYS A 262 -36.59 -2.00 16.59
C LYS A 262 -37.74 -2.98 16.82
N ARG A 263 -37.89 -3.53 18.03
CA ARG A 263 -38.97 -4.47 18.37
C ARG A 263 -40.30 -3.80 18.72
N GLY A 264 -40.28 -2.50 18.99
CA GLY A 264 -41.47 -1.72 19.39
C GLY A 264 -42.06 -0.82 18.30
N ASN A 265 -41.46 -0.81 17.11
CA ASN A 265 -41.99 -0.21 15.87
C ASN A 265 -42.53 -1.32 14.97
#